data_AF-D4VC23-F1
#
_entry.id   AF-D4VC23-F1
#
_cell.length_a   1.000
_cell.length_b   1.000
_cell.length_c   1.000
_cell.angle_alpha   90.00
_cell.angle_beta   90.00
_cell.angle_gamma   90.00
#
_symmetry.space_group_name_H-M   'P 1'
#
loop_
_entity.id
_entity.type
_entity.pdbx_description
1 polymer ?
#
loop_
_entity_poly.entity_id
_entity_poly.type
_entity_poly.pdbx_seq_one_letter_code
_entity_poly.pdbx_strand_id
1 'polypeptide(L)'
;MNPKVLRANNNYPFKTTERFQWYIAVEDNDVTGFVPVEQKSGGYVINNYYVHNDDQEVLVELLGAVKPKNNLYAIVQTKHEAIFSNCGFQTEHRWTNYIKMIYNTNKNE
;
A
#
# COMPACT_ATOMS: atom_id res chain seq x y z
N MET A 1 -16.64 7.21 8.55
CA MET A 1 -15.82 6.29 7.73
C MET A 1 -16.75 5.43 6.89
N ASN A 2 -16.48 5.26 5.59
CA ASN A 2 -17.33 4.49 4.68
C ASN A 2 -17.25 2.96 4.99
N PRO A 3 -18.39 2.27 5.23
CA PRO A 3 -18.39 0.84 5.56
C PRO A 3 -17.76 -0.08 4.49
N LYS A 4 -17.87 0.27 3.20
CA LYS A 4 -17.24 -0.52 2.12
C LYS A 4 -15.71 -0.49 2.22
N VAL A 5 -15.15 0.66 2.58
CA VAL A 5 -13.71 0.86 2.79
C VAL A 5 -13.21 0.04 3.99
N LEU A 6 -13.98 0.01 5.09
CA LEU A 6 -13.66 -0.83 6.25
C LEU A 6 -13.68 -2.31 5.92
N ARG A 7 -14.67 -2.79 5.14
CA ARG A 7 -14.76 -4.19 4.73
C ARG A 7 -13.56 -4.64 3.90
N ALA A 8 -13.03 -3.76 3.04
CA ALA A 8 -11.81 -4.04 2.27
C ALA A 8 -10.56 -4.25 3.17
N ASN A 9 -10.62 -3.78 4.42
CA ASN A 9 -9.61 -4.00 5.44
C ASN A 9 -10.09 -4.97 6.55
N ASN A 10 -10.95 -5.93 6.22
CA ASN A 10 -11.50 -6.91 7.18
C ASN A 10 -12.17 -6.28 8.42
N ASN A 11 -12.81 -5.12 8.22
CA ASN A 11 -13.42 -4.29 9.26
C ASN A 11 -12.44 -3.77 10.32
N TYR A 12 -11.14 -3.83 10.07
CA TYR A 12 -10.13 -3.24 10.95
C TYR A 12 -10.03 -1.72 10.71
N PRO A 13 -10.14 -0.88 11.75
CA PRO A 13 -9.99 0.56 11.61
C PRO A 13 -8.60 0.96 11.11
N PHE A 14 -8.55 1.93 10.20
CA PHE A 14 -7.28 2.51 9.80
C PHE A 14 -6.74 3.38 10.93
N LYS A 15 -5.51 3.09 11.37
CA LYS A 15 -4.79 3.90 12.36
C LYS A 15 -4.14 5.08 11.66
N THR A 16 -4.15 6.23 12.32
CA THR A 16 -3.43 7.43 11.86
C THR A 16 -2.78 8.12 13.04
N THR A 17 -1.57 8.64 12.82
CA THR A 17 -0.78 9.46 13.75
C THR A 17 0.14 10.35 12.91
N GLU A 18 0.91 11.23 13.54
CA GLU A 18 1.93 12.05 12.86
C GLU A 18 3.00 11.23 12.12
N ARG A 19 3.12 9.93 12.41
CA ARG A 19 4.05 9.02 11.71
C ARG A 19 3.54 8.56 10.36
N PHE A 20 2.31 8.90 9.99
CA PHE A 20 1.70 8.48 8.73
C PHE A 20 1.74 9.60 7.70
N GLN A 21 2.34 9.30 6.55
CA GLN A 21 2.09 10.04 5.31
C GLN A 21 1.02 9.30 4.51
N TRP A 22 -0.04 10.00 4.14
CA TRP A 22 -1.11 9.44 3.32
C TRP A 22 -0.97 9.91 1.87
N TYR A 23 -1.10 8.97 0.93
CA TYR A 23 -1.26 9.21 -0.49
C TYR A 23 -2.69 8.85 -0.84
N ILE A 24 -3.43 9.78 -1.45
CA ILE A 24 -4.87 9.67 -1.67
C ILE A 24 -5.15 9.98 -3.14
N ALA A 25 -5.81 9.06 -3.83
CA ALA A 25 -6.33 9.26 -5.17
C ALA A 25 -7.76 9.81 -5.06
N VAL A 26 -8.03 10.87 -5.80
CA VAL A 26 -9.32 11.56 -5.81
C VAL A 26 -9.75 11.79 -7.26
N GLU A 27 -10.98 11.41 -7.58
CA GLU A 27 -11.62 11.62 -8.88
C GLU A 27 -13.01 12.21 -8.63
N ASP A 28 -13.39 13.29 -9.32
CA ASP A 28 -14.68 13.98 -9.17
C ASP A 28 -15.10 14.31 -7.72
N ASN A 29 -14.11 14.60 -6.85
CA ASN A 29 -14.23 14.82 -5.39
C ASN A 29 -14.47 13.57 -4.54
N ASP A 30 -14.47 12.38 -5.12
CA ASP A 30 -14.55 11.10 -4.42
C ASP A 30 -13.18 10.45 -4.25
N VAL A 31 -12.96 9.82 -3.09
CA VAL A 31 -11.72 9.06 -2.82
C VAL A 31 -11.80 7.70 -3.52
N THR A 32 -10.98 7.51 -4.55
CA THR A 32 -10.89 6.27 -5.33
C THR A 32 -9.82 5.30 -4.81
N GLY A 33 -8.86 5.78 -4.01
CA GLY A 33 -7.87 4.93 -3.37
C GLY A 33 -6.98 5.66 -2.39
N PHE A 34 -6.28 4.92 -1.54
CA PHE A 34 -5.24 5.47 -0.68
C PHE A 34 -4.19 4.45 -0.27
N VAL A 35 -2.97 4.94 -0.06
CA VAL A 35 -1.84 4.20 0.50
C VAL A 35 -1.29 4.97 1.70
N PRO A 36 -1.43 4.45 2.93
CA PRO A 36 -0.79 5.03 4.09
C PRO A 36 0.64 4.48 4.23
N VAL A 37 1.58 5.36 4.50
CA VAL A 37 2.98 5.03 4.76
C VAL A 37 3.34 5.43 6.18
N GLU A 38 3.54 4.44 7.05
CA GLU A 38 3.93 4.64 8.45
C GLU A 38 5.46 4.65 8.59
N GLN A 39 6.01 5.67 9.23
CA GLN A 39 7.40 5.68 9.67
C GLN A 39 7.56 4.88 10.97
N LYS A 40 8.43 3.87 10.94
CA LYS A 40 8.86 3.08 12.10
C LYS A 40 10.36 3.22 12.31
N SER A 41 10.84 2.77 13.47
CA SER A 41 12.28 2.81 13.81
C SER A 41 13.18 2.13 12.77
N GLY A 42 12.69 1.08 12.10
CA GLY A 42 13.44 0.31 11.11
C GLY A 42 13.20 0.69 9.64
N GLY A 43 12.36 1.67 9.34
CA GLY A 43 12.02 2.02 7.96
C GLY A 43 10.57 2.46 7.78
N TYR A 44 10.01 2.22 6.60
CA TYR A 44 8.69 2.68 6.22
C TYR A 44 7.78 1.51 5.86
N VAL A 45 6.50 1.62 6.21
CA VAL A 45 5.53 0.53 6.04
C VAL A 45 4.31 1.00 5.28
N ILE A 46 4.02 0.33 4.16
CA ILE A 46 2.69 0.34 3.56
C ILE A 46 1.88 -0.79 4.19
N ASN A 47 0.72 -0.47 4.77
CA ASN A 47 -0.21 -1.46 5.28
C ASN A 47 -1.62 -0.90 5.28
N ASN A 48 -2.65 -1.73 5.18
CA ASN A 48 -4.04 -1.29 5.17
C ASN A 48 -4.30 -0.22 4.08
N TYR A 49 -3.87 -0.49 2.85
CA TYR A 49 -4.25 0.35 1.69
C TYR A 49 -5.66 -0.03 1.18
N TYR A 50 -6.26 0.85 0.41
CA TYR A 50 -7.58 0.67 -0.19
C TYR A 50 -7.58 1.16 -1.63
N VAL A 51 -8.28 0.44 -2.50
CA VAL A 51 -8.59 0.90 -3.85
C VAL A 51 -10.03 0.51 -4.19
N HIS A 52 -10.77 1.47 -4.75
CA HIS A 52 -12.16 1.29 -5.15
C HIS A 52 -12.24 0.29 -6.30
N ASN A 53 -13.21 -0.63 -6.23
CA ASN A 53 -13.44 -1.69 -7.22
C ASN A 53 -12.20 -2.50 -7.66
N ASP A 54 -11.16 -2.53 -6.82
CA ASP A 54 -9.89 -3.20 -7.14
C ASP A 54 -9.18 -2.65 -8.38
N ASP A 55 -9.35 -1.35 -8.66
CA ASP A 55 -8.72 -0.66 -9.78
C ASP A 55 -7.19 -0.75 -9.69
N GLN A 56 -6.58 -1.52 -10.59
CA GLN A 56 -5.15 -1.77 -10.57
C GLN A 56 -4.34 -0.54 -11.02
N GLU A 57 -4.90 0.31 -11.88
CA GLU A 57 -4.23 1.51 -12.37
C GLU A 57 -4.07 2.53 -11.24
N VAL A 58 -5.15 2.76 -10.49
CA VAL A 58 -5.12 3.60 -9.28
C VAL A 58 -4.08 3.10 -8.27
N LEU A 59 -3.97 1.77 -8.08
CA LEU A 59 -2.96 1.21 -7.18
C LEU A 59 -1.53 1.47 -7.69
N VAL A 60 -1.28 1.30 -8.98
CA VAL A 60 0.03 1.56 -9.60
C VAL A 60 0.42 3.03 -9.44
N GLU A 61 -0.50 3.96 -9.72
CA GLU A 61 -0.24 5.40 -9.57
C GLU A 61 0.05 5.77 -8.12
N LEU A 62 -0.73 5.26 -7.17
CA LEU A 62 -0.50 5.48 -5.74
C LEU A 62 0.86 4.95 -5.29
N LEU A 63 1.27 3.77 -5.75
CA LEU A 63 2.59 3.19 -5.45
C LEU A 63 3.71 4.00 -6.10
N GLY A 64 3.53 4.49 -7.34
CA GLY A 64 4.47 5.36 -8.03
C GLY A 64 4.65 6.72 -7.33
N ALA A 65 3.59 7.24 -6.70
CA ALA A 65 3.64 8.48 -5.92
C ALA A 65 4.42 8.32 -4.60
N VAL A 66 4.50 7.11 -4.05
CA VAL A 66 5.38 6.82 -2.91
C VAL A 66 6.83 6.92 -3.38
N LYS A 67 7.44 8.10 -3.19
CA LYS A 67 8.87 8.31 -3.49
C LYS A 67 9.70 7.18 -2.85
N PRO A 68 10.74 6.68 -3.54
CA PRO A 68 11.58 5.60 -3.02
C PRO A 68 12.07 5.98 -1.62
N LYS A 69 11.73 5.14 -0.65
CA LYS A 69 12.19 5.26 0.73
C LYS A 69 13.13 4.12 1.02
N ASN A 70 14.27 4.41 1.63
CA ASN A 70 15.15 3.36 2.13
C ASN A 70 14.38 2.50 3.14
N ASN A 71 14.54 1.18 3.06
CA ASN A 71 13.87 0.21 3.92
C ASN A 71 12.32 0.31 3.89
N LEU A 72 11.75 0.48 2.70
CA LEU A 72 10.30 0.41 2.49
C LEU A 72 9.85 -1.05 2.38
N TYR A 73 8.84 -1.42 3.14
CA TYR A 73 8.14 -2.69 2.99
C TYR A 73 6.62 -2.51 2.99
N ALA A 74 5.92 -3.50 2.46
CA ALA A 74 4.47 -3.51 2.33
C ALA A 74 3.87 -4.81 2.87
N ILE A 75 2.71 -4.70 3.51
CA ILE A 75 1.84 -5.84 3.83
C ILE A 75 0.76 -5.87 2.75
N VAL A 76 0.88 -6.83 1.84
CA VAL A 76 0.16 -6.89 0.57
C VAL A 76 -0.88 -7.99 0.63
N GLN A 77 -2.12 -7.72 0.20
CA GLN A 77 -3.12 -8.78 0.02
C GLN A 77 -2.65 -9.71 -1.11
N THR A 78 -2.79 -11.02 -0.96
CA THR A 78 -2.27 -12.00 -1.93
C THR A 78 -2.71 -11.75 -3.37
N LYS A 79 -3.94 -11.25 -3.58
CA LYS A 79 -4.46 -10.87 -4.90
C LYS A 79 -3.71 -9.73 -5.60
N HIS A 80 -2.95 -8.91 -4.87
CA HIS A 80 -2.21 -7.76 -5.40
C HIS A 80 -0.70 -8.02 -5.54
N GLU A 81 -0.24 -9.26 -5.35
CA GLU A 81 1.18 -9.61 -5.45
C GLU A 81 1.81 -9.18 -6.78
N ALA A 82 1.12 -9.45 -7.89
CA ALA A 82 1.62 -9.14 -9.23
C ALA A 82 1.84 -7.62 -9.43
N ILE A 83 0.92 -6.79 -8.93
CA ILE A 83 0.99 -5.33 -9.04
C ILE A 83 2.19 -4.80 -8.27
N PHE A 84 2.34 -5.21 -7.00
CA PHE A 84 3.48 -4.82 -6.17
C PHE A 84 4.81 -5.31 -6.78
N SER A 85 4.84 -6.52 -7.34
CA SER A 85 6.04 -7.07 -8.00
C SER A 85 6.44 -6.24 -9.22
N ASN A 86 5.48 -5.84 -10.05
CA ASN A 86 5.69 -4.97 -11.20
C ASN A 86 6.15 -3.56 -10.78
N CYS A 87 5.74 -3.12 -9.58
CA CYS A 87 6.20 -1.86 -8.98
C CYS A 87 7.56 -1.99 -8.26
N GLY A 88 8.30 -3.11 -8.41
CA GLY A 88 9.65 -3.27 -7.87
C GLY A 88 9.74 -3.85 -6.46
N PHE A 89 8.63 -4.30 -5.87
CA PHE A 89 8.65 -5.04 -4.62
C PHE A 89 9.02 -6.52 -4.84
N GLN A 90 9.62 -7.13 -3.82
CA GLN A 90 9.96 -8.55 -3.80
C GLN A 90 9.37 -9.22 -2.56
N THR A 91 8.86 -10.44 -2.73
CA THR A 91 8.32 -11.23 -1.62
C THR A 91 9.42 -11.58 -0.62
N GLU A 92 9.22 -11.20 0.64
CA GLU A 92 10.09 -11.56 1.77
C GLU A 92 9.47 -12.69 2.59
N HIS A 93 8.15 -12.63 2.85
CA HIS A 93 7.43 -13.65 3.60
C HIS A 93 5.96 -13.75 3.15
N ARG A 94 5.39 -14.96 3.16
CA ARG A 94 4.02 -15.23 2.72
C ARG A 94 3.19 -15.88 3.84
N TRP A 95 2.02 -15.30 4.10
CA TRP A 95 0.92 -15.89 4.87
C TRP A 95 -0.26 -16.22 3.95
N THR A 96 -1.33 -16.82 4.50
CA THR A 96 -2.52 -17.25 3.74
C THR A 96 -3.17 -16.12 2.93
N ASN A 97 -3.38 -14.96 3.55
CA ASN A 97 -4.10 -13.83 2.93
C ASN A 97 -3.19 -12.63 2.65
N TYR A 98 -1.95 -12.67 3.12
CA TYR A 98 -1.04 -11.53 3.09
C TYR A 98 0.38 -11.94 2.73
N ILE A 99 1.12 -10.99 2.17
CA ILE A 99 2.52 -11.14 1.79
C ILE A 99 3.26 -9.93 2.34
N LYS A 100 4.34 -10.15 3.09
CA LYS A 100 5.31 -9.09 3.37
C LYS A 100 6.23 -8.99 2.17
N MET A 101 6.25 -7.82 1.54
CA MET A 101 7.10 -7.53 0.40
C MET A 101 8.02 -6.36 0.71
N ILE A 102 9.26 -6.39 0.22
CA ILE A 102 10.27 -5.34 0.41
C ILE A 102 10.52 -4.62 -0.92
N TYR A 103 10.64 -3.30 -0.89
CA TYR A 103 10.99 -2.52 -2.07
C TYR A 103 12.50 -2.60 -2.31
N ASN A 104 12.91 -3.11 -3.48
CA ASN A 104 14.32 -3.22 -3.80
C ASN A 104 14.77 -2.00 -4.60
N THR A 105 15.63 -1.17 -4.02
CA THR A 105 16.22 0.00 -4.69
C THR A 105 17.27 -0.38 -5.74
N ASN A 106 17.72 -1.63 -5.80
CA ASN A 106 18.89 -2.05 -6.59
C ASN A 106 18.55 -2.48 -8.03
N LYS A 107 17.38 -2.12 -8.57
CA LYS A 107 17.00 -2.47 -9.95
C LYS A 107 17.20 -1.36 -10.99
N ASN A 108 17.69 -0.18 -10.59
CA ASN A 108 17.90 0.97 -11.49
C ASN A 108 19.33 1.54 -11.38
N GLU A 109 20.35 0.68 -11.42
CA GLU A 109 21.71 1.05 -11.86
C GLU A 109 22.05 0.33 -13.17
#